data_AF-A0A015L1I2-F1
#
_entry.id   AF-A0A015L1I2-F1
#
_cell.length_a   1.000
_cell.length_b   1.000
_cell.length_c   1.000
_cell.angle_alpha   90.00
_cell.angle_beta   90.00
_cell.angle_gamma   90.00
#
_symmetry.space_group_name_H-M   'P 1'
#
loop_
_entity.id
_entity.type
_entity.pdbx_description
1 polymer ?
#
loop_
_entity_poly.entity_id
_entity_poly.type
_entity_poly.pdbx_seq_one_letter_code
_entity_poly.pdbx_strand_id
1 'polypeptide(L)' 'MLDDNDRKILGHFVRACNLLVARFITDDDLKEAQERLKDMAYLIEYTYGPEFITSNIHLALHIPDCCRDYGPI' A
#
# COMPACT_ATOMS: atom_id res chain seq x y z
N MET A 1 9.30 1.30 -21.37
CA MET A 1 8.15 0.57 -20.78
C MET A 1 8.62 0.10 -19.42
N LEU A 2 7.82 0.25 -18.36
CA LEU A 2 8.18 -0.27 -17.03
C LEU A 2 8.33 -1.79 -17.10
N ASP A 3 9.22 -2.37 -16.29
CA ASP A 3 9.26 -3.82 -16.13
C ASP A 3 8.01 -4.33 -15.41
N ASP A 4 7.85 -5.64 -15.41
CA ASP A 4 6.66 -6.28 -14.86
C ASP A 4 6.53 -6.14 -13.34
N ASN A 5 7.65 -6.07 -12.60
CA ASN A 5 7.61 -5.87 -11.15
C ASN A 5 7.28 -4.43 -10.83
N ASP A 6 7.88 -3.46 -11.52
CA ASP A 6 7.54 -2.05 -11.38
C ASP A 6 6.07 -1.76 -11.63
N ARG A 7 5.51 -2.36 -12.69
CA ARG A 7 4.11 -2.22 -13.01
C ARG A 7 3.20 -2.80 -11.92
N LYS A 8 3.59 -3.93 -11.30
CA LYS A 8 2.86 -4.52 -10.17
C LYS A 8 2.98 -3.67 -8.92
N ILE A 9 4.18 -3.23 -8.56
CA ILE A 9 4.44 -2.33 -7.41
C ILE A 9 3.54 -1.10 -7.50
N LEU A 10 3.56 -0.42 -8.65
CA LEU A 10 2.72 0.74 -8.90
C LEU A 10 1.22 0.38 -8.83
N GLY A 11 0.82 -0.75 -9.41
CA GLY A 11 -0.57 -1.21 -9.38
C GLY A 11 -1.10 -1.45 -7.96
N HIS A 12 -0.30 -2.11 -7.11
CA HIS A 12 -0.63 -2.33 -5.70
C HIS A 12 -0.76 -1.00 -4.95
N PHE A 13 0.20 -0.09 -5.12
CA PHE A 13 0.17 1.22 -4.48
C PHE A 13 -1.07 2.03 -4.88
N VAL A 14 -1.32 2.17 -6.18
CA VAL A 14 -2.46 2.92 -6.71
C VAL A 14 -3.79 2.32 -6.24
N ARG A 15 -3.91 0.98 -6.21
CA ARG A 15 -5.12 0.33 -5.70
C ARG A 15 -5.35 0.65 -4.23
N ALA A 16 -4.33 0.56 -3.39
CA ALA A 16 -4.44 0.91 -1.97
C ALA A 16 -4.82 2.38 -1.77
N CYS A 17 -4.14 3.30 -2.47
CA CYS A 17 -4.45 4.73 -2.38
C CYS A 17 -5.91 5.02 -2.77
N ASN A 18 -6.40 4.43 -3.86
CA ASN A 18 -7.79 4.64 -4.30
C ASN A 18 -8.83 4.20 -3.26
N LEU A 19 -8.54 3.15 -2.49
CA LEU A 19 -9.41 2.70 -1.40
C LEU A 19 -9.31 3.65 -0.20
N LEU A 20 -8.10 4.07 0.17
CA LEU A 20 -7.83 4.88 1.36
C LEU A 20 -8.30 6.34 1.24
N VAL A 21 -8.46 6.86 0.02
CA VAL A 21 -8.97 8.23 -0.23
C VAL A 21 -10.47 8.25 -0.57
N ALA A 22 -11.16 7.10 -0.48
CA ALA A 22 -12.58 7.03 -0.75
C ALA A 22 -13.38 7.77 0.34
N ARG A 23 -14.48 8.41 -0.06
CA ARG A 23 -15.36 9.16 0.86
C ARG A 23 -15.94 8.29 1.97
N PHE A 24 -16.21 7.03 1.65
CA PHE A 24 -16.69 6.02 2.58
C PHE A 24 -15.76 4.81 2.43
N ILE A 25 -15.19 4.37 3.54
CA ILE A 25 -14.24 3.28 3.58
C ILE A 25 -14.85 2.21 4.50
N THR A 26 -14.99 1.00 3.98
CA THR A 26 -15.44 -0.17 4.75
C THR A 26 -14.26 -0.93 5.34
N ASP A 27 -14.52 -1.82 6.30
CA ASP A 27 -13.46 -2.70 6.84
C ASP A 27 -12.85 -3.61 5.77
N ASP A 28 -13.62 -4.03 4.77
CA ASP A 28 -13.14 -4.80 3.64
C ASP A 28 -12.21 -3.97 2.74
N ASP A 29 -12.53 -2.68 2.52
CA ASP A 29 -11.65 -1.75 1.79
C ASP A 29 -10.32 -1.56 2.54
N LEU A 30 -10.36 -1.39 3.86
CA LEU A 30 -9.15 -1.28 4.70
C LEU A 30 -8.32 -2.55 4.65
N LYS A 31 -8.97 -3.72 4.69
CA LYS A 31 -8.29 -5.01 4.57
C LYS A 31 -7.61 -5.16 3.22
N GLU A 32 -8.31 -4.84 2.12
CA GLU A 32 -7.71 -4.90 0.78
C GLU A 32 -6.55 -3.89 0.67
N ALA A 33 -6.71 -2.65 1.12
CA ALA A 33 -5.64 -1.66 1.10
C ALA A 33 -4.40 -2.16 1.84
N GLN A 34 -4.58 -2.81 3.00
CA GLN A 34 -3.49 -3.38 3.78
C GLN A 34 -2.79 -4.54 3.06
N GLU A 35 -3.55 -5.43 2.41
CA GLU A 35 -2.98 -6.52 1.60
C GLU A 35 -2.17 -5.95 0.43
N ARG A 36 -2.69 -4.94 -0.28
CA ARG A 36 -1.99 -4.30 -1.40
C ARG A 36 -0.71 -3.60 -0.99
N LEU A 37 -0.71 -2.88 0.13
CA LEU A 37 0.50 -2.22 0.63
C LEU A 37 1.58 -3.23 1.06
N LYS A 38 1.18 -4.37 1.63
CA LYS A 38 2.10 -5.48 1.94
C LYS A 38 2.68 -6.12 0.68
N ASP A 39 1.85 -6.41 -0.32
CA ASP A 39 2.30 -6.95 -1.61
C ASP A 39 3.29 -5.99 -2.29
N MET A 40 3.00 -4.68 -2.25
CA MET A 40 3.90 -3.63 -2.74
C MET A 40 5.25 -3.65 -2.02
N ALA A 41 5.24 -3.62 -0.69
CA ALA A 41 6.48 -3.60 0.10
C ALA A 41 7.31 -4.88 -0.13
N TYR A 42 6.67 -6.04 -0.17
CA TYR A 42 7.33 -7.31 -0.47
C TYR A 42 7.97 -7.30 -1.86
N LEU A 43 7.27 -6.80 -2.88
CA LEU A 43 7.82 -6.70 -4.24
C LEU A 43 8.98 -5.72 -4.34
N ILE A 44 8.94 -4.60 -3.60
CA ILE A 44 10.05 -3.65 -3.53
C ILE A 44 11.27 -4.33 -2.89
N GLU A 45 11.10 -4.97 -1.73
CA GLU A 45 12.19 -5.66 -1.04
C GLU A 45 12.79 -6.77 -1.92
N TYR A 46 11.96 -7.56 -2.59
CA TYR A 46 12.39 -8.63 -3.48
C TYR A 46 13.13 -8.11 -4.72
N THR A 47 12.63 -7.02 -5.33
CA THR A 47 13.15 -6.52 -6.61
C THR A 47 14.38 -5.64 -6.43
N TYR A 48 14.40 -4.83 -5.37
CA TYR A 48 15.37 -3.76 -5.18
C TYR A 48 16.28 -3.97 -3.96
N GLY A 49 15.87 -4.80 -3.01
CA GLY A 49 16.60 -5.03 -1.77
C GLY A 49 15.96 -4.32 -0.56
N PRO A 50 16.28 -4.77 0.66
CA PRO A 50 15.69 -4.24 1.90
C PRO A 50 16.04 -2.77 2.16
N GLU A 51 17.15 -2.26 1.62
CA GLU A 51 17.54 -0.86 1.72
C GLU A 51 16.56 0.11 1.03
N PHE A 52 15.73 -0.40 0.12
CA PHE A 52 14.69 0.36 -0.55
C PHE A 52 13.37 0.41 0.23
N ILE A 53 13.25 -0.33 1.34
CA ILE A 53 12.14 -0.19 2.29
C ILE A 53 12.40 1.02 3.18
N THR A 54 12.12 2.20 2.61
CA THR A 54 12.25 3.47 3.32
C THR A 54 11.23 3.61 4.44
N SER A 55 11.46 4.54 5.37
CA SER A 55 10.51 4.85 6.45
C SER A 55 9.12 5.22 5.94
N ASN A 56 9.01 5.81 4.74
CA ASN A 56 7.72 6.14 4.15
C ASN A 56 6.95 4.89 3.68
N ILE A 57 7.66 3.88 3.16
CA ILE A 57 7.04 2.60 2.81
C ILE A 57 6.62 1.87 4.08
N HIS A 58 7.47 1.86 5.11
CA HIS A 58 7.10 1.28 6.40
C HIS A 58 5.88 1.97 7.01
N LEU A 59 5.84 3.31 6.99
CA LEU A 59 4.69 4.10 7.46
C LEU A 59 3.42 3.77 6.67
N ALA A 60 3.52 3.59 5.35
CA ALA A 60 2.37 3.26 4.52
C ALA A 60 1.65 1.98 5.00
N LEU A 61 2.41 0.96 5.49
CA LEU A 61 1.85 -0.29 6.03
C LEU A 61 0.98 -0.11 7.29
N HIS A 62 1.02 1.07 7.93
CA HIS A 62 0.19 1.38 9.11
C HIS A 62 -1.01 2.28 8.76
N ILE A 63 -1.07 2.83 7.54
CA ILE A 63 -2.15 3.76 7.14
C ILE A 63 -3.54 3.13 7.26
N PRO A 64 -3.78 1.87 6.83
CA PRO A 64 -5.12 1.27 6.98
C PRO A 64 -5.59 1.15 8.43
N ASP A 65 -4.67 0.90 9.37
CA ASP A 65 -5.01 0.84 10.79
C ASP A 65 -5.29 2.25 11.34
N CYS A 66 -4.51 3.26 10.94
CA CYS A 66 -4.81 4.66 11.24
C CYS A 66 -6.19 5.08 10.70
N CYS A 67 -6.55 4.70 9.47
CA CYS A 67 -7.86 4.99 8.90
C CYS A 67 -9.00 4.30 9.67
N ARG A 68 -8.76 3.10 10.21
CA ARG A 68 -9.73 2.41 11.08
C ARG A 68 -9.96 3.17 12.39
N ASP A 69 -8.88 3.63 13.01
CA ASP A 69 -8.92 4.23 14.35
C ASP A 69 -9.37 5.69 14.34
N TYR A 70 -8.99 6.45 13.31
CA TYR A 70 -9.17 7.90 13.24
C TYR A 70 -10.11 8.36 12.12
N GLY A 71 -10.53 7.45 11.24
CA GLY A 71 -11.35 7.75 10.07
C GLY A 71 -10.52 8.08 8.82
N PRO A 72 -11.20 8.35 7.68
CA PRO A 72 -10.55 8.63 6.40
C PRO A 72 -9.59 9.84 6.45
N ILE A 73 -8.52 9.78 5.64
CA ILE A 73 -7.52 10.84 5.48
C ILE A 73 -8.04 11.99 4.62
#